data_AF-A0A3E5FPJ1-F1
#
_entry.id   AF-A0A3E5FPJ1-F1
#
_cell.length_a   1.000
_cell.length_b   1.000
_cell.length_c   1.000
_cell.angle_alpha   90.00
_cell.angle_beta   90.00
_cell.angle_gamma   90.00
#
_symmetry.space_group_name_H-M   'P 1'
#
loop_
_entity.id
_entity.type
_entity.pdbx_description
1 polymer ?
#
loop_
_entity_poly.entity_id
_entity_poly.type
_entity_poly.pdbx_seq_one_letter_code
_entity_poly.pdbx_strand_id
1 'polypeptide(L)'
;MSKKDNQKPSIKKDTTTDFFLNFINRQKSENKKSEKQSSIKPNEELLNVKNKSFEFIYKAVNSLNLFLDRMLQSNLSMKILSFIIAIVLLFTINGNINNIFSTPNGGDYIYDVKISVRGLQDDYDVVGLPETVNVALVGPSLDIYTAKISKNYKIIADFSSLGEGDHTIELKSEGFPTNLQVMIVPQTVNVKITQKYTETFELGYDFINEDKIDSKYSVSVESMEHQQVEIRGSQDIIGKINTVKANIDLSGINKSFEQDAKIYAYDRSGKKLDVEIIPDSVHVQCDVSSYSKEVSIVPEYVGRFENGYGLKEITLSKDKVRIYGKEELLNSINSVYVMIDISGLSGDKTYEKLPIAGIEKINKLSFDTVDASLKVSPAIKKTITDIPINVINNNHDYQVVFANESDKVSIEVEGVEELLNNVLANDFNATIDVENLKSGINTVKVDLSTSKSYLNYRLLSPEKIRITLKK
;
A
#
# COMPACT_ATOMS: atom_id res chain seq x y z
N MET A 1 94.11 56.51 -31.11
CA MET A 1 94.09 57.25 -29.82
C MET A 1 92.77 56.90 -29.12
N SER A 2 92.70 55.92 -28.21
CA SER A 2 93.17 55.84 -26.82
C SER A 2 92.18 56.42 -25.78
N LYS A 3 91.57 55.50 -25.00
CA LYS A 3 91.06 55.58 -23.59
C LYS A 3 89.81 56.45 -23.30
N LYS A 4 88.89 56.18 -22.34
CA LYS A 4 88.57 55.11 -21.35
C LYS A 4 87.24 55.52 -20.64
N ASP A 5 86.44 54.55 -20.13
CA ASP A 5 85.66 54.49 -18.85
C ASP A 5 84.83 55.71 -18.33
N ASN A 6 83.66 55.67 -17.65
CA ASN A 6 83.02 54.65 -16.77
C ASN A 6 81.61 55.11 -16.25
N GLN A 7 80.73 54.14 -15.90
CA GLN A 7 79.70 54.08 -14.81
C GLN A 7 78.38 54.92 -14.89
N LYS A 8 77.15 54.48 -14.57
CA LYS A 8 76.53 53.29 -13.91
C LYS A 8 75.00 53.27 -14.20
N PRO A 9 74.29 52.11 -14.27
CA PRO A 9 72.84 52.05 -14.58
C PRO A 9 71.92 52.07 -13.33
N SER A 10 70.73 52.67 -13.46
CA SER A 10 69.67 52.70 -12.43
C SER A 10 68.81 51.44 -12.45
N ILE A 11 68.78 50.70 -11.34
CA ILE A 11 67.89 49.55 -11.11
C ILE A 11 66.58 50.07 -10.50
N LYS A 12 65.47 50.02 -11.24
CA LYS A 12 64.12 50.07 -10.64
C LYS A 12 63.67 48.63 -10.38
N LYS A 13 63.35 48.34 -9.13
CA LYS A 13 62.76 47.09 -8.67
C LYS A 13 61.26 47.12 -8.95
N ASP A 14 60.77 46.25 -9.81
CA ASP A 14 59.34 45.95 -9.88
C ASP A 14 59.01 44.94 -8.77
N THR A 15 58.22 45.40 -7.78
CA THR A 15 57.70 44.57 -6.70
C THR A 15 56.28 44.11 -7.03
N THR A 16 56.01 42.82 -6.83
CA THR A 16 54.71 42.13 -6.99
C THR A 16 53.53 42.82 -6.31
N THR A 17 53.80 43.70 -5.34
CA THR A 17 52.83 44.56 -4.64
C THR A 17 52.09 45.53 -5.57
N ASP A 18 52.75 46.10 -6.59
CA ASP A 18 52.11 47.09 -7.49
C ASP A 18 51.14 46.43 -8.48
N PHE A 19 51.41 45.18 -8.87
CA PHE A 19 50.49 44.39 -9.70
C PHE A 19 49.21 44.03 -8.93
N PHE A 20 49.33 43.64 -7.65
CA PHE A 20 48.19 43.32 -6.79
C PHE A 20 47.33 44.55 -6.46
N LEU A 21 47.93 45.72 -6.25
CA LEU A 21 47.20 46.96 -5.99
C LEU A 21 46.41 47.45 -7.22
N ASN A 22 46.95 47.29 -8.43
CA ASN A 22 46.22 47.63 -9.66
C ASN A 22 45.08 46.64 -9.96
N PHE A 23 45.23 45.37 -9.61
CA PHE A 23 44.18 44.36 -9.77
C PHE A 23 42.98 44.60 -8.83
N ILE A 24 43.25 44.96 -7.57
CA ILE A 24 42.21 45.30 -6.57
C ILE A 24 41.45 46.58 -6.95
N ASN A 25 42.15 47.60 -7.48
CA ASN A 25 41.51 48.85 -7.90
C ASN A 25 40.64 48.70 -9.15
N ARG A 26 40.95 47.75 -10.04
CA ARG A 26 40.15 47.43 -11.23
C ARG A 26 38.84 46.69 -10.88
N GLN A 27 38.86 45.81 -9.87
CA GLN A 27 37.65 45.16 -9.33
C GLN A 27 36.72 46.16 -8.62
N LYS A 28 37.28 47.18 -7.94
CA LYS A 28 36.48 48.24 -7.29
C LYS A 28 35.81 49.21 -8.27
N SER A 29 36.37 49.41 -9.48
CA SER A 29 35.77 50.27 -10.51
C SER A 29 34.70 49.56 -11.35
N GLU A 30 34.79 48.24 -11.53
CA GLU A 30 33.74 47.45 -12.20
C GLU A 30 32.50 47.26 -11.32
N ASN A 31 32.65 47.15 -9.98
CA ASN A 31 31.51 47.02 -9.05
C ASN A 31 30.70 48.31 -8.81
N LYS A 32 31.14 49.48 -9.31
CA LYS A 32 30.43 50.76 -9.13
C LYS A 32 29.41 51.08 -10.24
N LYS A 33 29.26 50.23 -11.26
CA LYS A 33 28.35 50.47 -12.40
C LYS A 33 27.04 49.65 -12.40
N SER A 34 26.81 48.80 -11.39
CA SER A 34 25.67 47.88 -11.38
C SER A 34 24.68 48.09 -10.22
N GLU A 35 24.60 49.30 -9.67
CA GLU A 35 23.50 49.70 -8.76
C GLU A 35 22.64 50.78 -9.43
N LYS A 36 21.57 50.34 -10.11
CA LYS A 36 20.28 51.06 -10.15
C LYS A 36 19.15 50.14 -10.66
N GLN A 37 18.11 50.01 -9.82
CA GLN A 37 16.78 49.39 -10.03
C GLN A 37 16.77 47.86 -10.17
N SER A 38 15.93 47.06 -9.49
CA SER A 38 14.75 47.30 -8.64
C SER A 38 14.38 45.98 -7.93
N SER A 39 14.03 46.07 -6.64
CA SER A 39 13.09 45.24 -5.84
C SER A 39 13.01 43.70 -6.06
N ILE A 40 13.24 42.92 -4.99
CA ILE A 40 12.33 41.89 -4.41
C ILE A 40 12.97 41.36 -3.10
N LYS A 41 12.14 41.08 -2.10
CA LYS A 41 12.45 40.61 -0.74
C LYS A 41 13.31 39.33 -0.71
N PRO A 42 14.19 39.13 0.29
CA PRO A 42 14.96 37.89 0.39
C PRO A 42 14.07 36.74 0.89
N ASN A 43 13.92 35.70 0.07
CA ASN A 43 13.48 34.37 0.50
C ASN A 43 14.63 33.72 1.29
N GLU A 44 14.38 33.51 2.58
CA GLU A 44 15.04 32.46 3.35
C GLU A 44 14.72 31.12 2.69
N GLU A 45 15.73 30.39 2.18
CA GLU A 45 15.76 28.90 2.13
C GLU A 45 16.90 28.28 1.29
N LEU A 46 17.74 29.05 0.60
CA LEU A 46 18.75 28.47 -0.32
C LEU A 46 20.20 28.33 0.22
N LEU A 47 20.44 28.45 1.54
CA LEU A 47 21.80 28.39 2.11
C LEU A 47 21.97 27.47 3.34
N ASN A 48 21.20 26.39 3.46
CA ASN A 48 21.21 25.58 4.71
C ASN A 48 22.06 24.31 4.74
N VAL A 49 22.78 23.92 3.67
CA VAL A 49 23.62 22.70 3.70
C VAL A 49 25.14 23.00 3.70
N LYS A 50 25.56 24.23 3.35
CA LYS A 50 26.99 24.60 3.31
C LYS A 50 27.50 25.31 4.58
N ASN A 51 26.61 25.72 5.49
CA ASN A 51 26.97 26.51 6.66
C ASN A 51 27.37 25.68 7.88
N LYS A 52 26.88 24.44 8.06
CA LYS A 52 27.10 23.71 9.32
C LYS A 52 28.53 23.19 9.47
N SER A 53 29.13 22.70 8.39
CA SER A 53 30.53 22.27 8.36
C SER A 53 31.50 23.45 8.31
N PHE A 54 31.16 24.54 7.62
CA PHE A 54 31.96 25.79 7.65
C PHE A 54 31.90 26.49 9.02
N GLU A 55 30.74 26.53 9.68
CA GLU A 55 30.63 27.02 11.06
C GLU A 55 31.43 26.15 12.03
N PHE A 56 31.38 24.82 11.87
CA PHE A 56 32.15 23.90 12.69
C PHE A 56 33.66 24.11 12.51
N ILE A 57 34.13 24.28 11.27
CA ILE A 57 35.53 24.59 10.97
C ILE A 57 35.91 25.97 11.51
N TYR A 58 35.08 27.00 11.34
CA TYR A 58 35.35 28.34 11.85
C TYR A 58 35.39 28.37 13.38
N LYS A 59 34.45 27.69 14.06
CA LYS A 59 34.46 27.53 15.52
C LYS A 59 35.67 26.71 15.99
N ALA A 60 36.05 25.65 15.27
CA ALA A 60 37.22 24.85 15.58
C ALA A 60 38.52 25.67 15.46
N VAL A 61 38.69 26.41 14.36
CA VAL A 61 39.87 27.28 14.13
C VAL A 61 39.91 28.41 15.16
N ASN A 62 38.77 29.04 15.46
CA ASN A 62 38.71 30.09 16.48
C ASN A 62 38.98 29.54 17.90
N SER A 63 38.49 28.33 18.20
CA SER A 63 38.79 27.66 19.48
C SER A 63 40.26 27.28 19.61
N LEU A 64 40.91 26.88 18.51
CA LEU A 64 42.35 26.63 18.45
C LEU A 64 43.15 27.92 18.65
N ASN A 65 42.75 29.02 18.03
CA ASN A 65 43.38 30.32 18.23
C ASN A 65 43.26 30.78 19.69
N LEU A 66 42.06 30.70 20.27
CA LEU A 66 41.85 31.09 21.68
C LEU A 66 42.61 30.16 22.65
N PHE A 67 42.70 28.86 22.34
CA PHE A 67 43.49 27.91 23.12
C PHE A 67 45.00 28.21 23.01
N LEU A 68 45.51 28.47 21.81
CA LEU A 68 46.90 28.85 21.56
C LEU A 68 47.25 30.16 22.22
N ASP A 69 46.41 31.20 22.09
CA ASP A 69 46.63 32.49 22.74
C ASP A 69 46.68 32.34 24.27
N ARG A 70 45.78 31.52 24.84
CA ARG A 70 45.76 31.25 26.28
C ARG A 70 46.96 30.40 26.74
N MET A 71 47.44 29.50 25.87
CA MET A 71 48.62 28.67 26.12
C MET A 71 49.93 29.47 25.97
N LEU A 72 49.98 30.45 25.08
CA LEU A 72 51.15 31.30 24.81
C LEU A 72 51.30 32.46 25.82
N GLN A 73 50.20 32.92 26.42
CA GLN A 73 50.23 33.96 27.47
C GLN A 73 50.62 33.44 28.86
N SER A 74 50.61 32.12 29.06
CA SER A 74 50.87 31.48 30.35
C SER A 74 52.32 30.96 30.41
N ASN A 75 53.09 31.42 31.40
CA ASN A 75 54.49 31.00 31.59
C ASN A 75 54.65 29.48 31.81
N LEU A 76 53.65 28.81 32.40
CA LEU A 76 53.66 27.35 32.59
C LEU A 76 53.32 26.63 31.27
N SER A 77 52.36 27.17 30.53
CA SER A 77 51.86 26.60 29.27
C SER A 77 52.89 26.72 28.15
N MET A 78 53.66 27.80 28.08
CA MET A 78 54.82 27.94 27.17
C MET A 78 55.89 26.87 27.41
N LYS A 79 56.16 26.52 28.68
CA LYS A 79 57.11 25.45 29.03
C LYS A 79 56.59 24.06 28.64
N ILE A 80 55.28 23.83 28.79
CA ILE A 80 54.63 22.59 28.35
C ILE A 80 54.62 22.50 26.82
N LEU A 81 54.32 23.60 26.13
CA LEU A 81 54.33 23.67 24.67
C LEU A 81 55.73 23.42 24.12
N SER A 82 56.76 24.06 24.67
CA SER A 82 58.14 23.84 24.24
C SER A 82 58.61 22.41 24.51
N PHE A 83 58.18 21.80 25.62
CA PHE A 83 58.45 20.39 25.91
C PHE A 83 57.74 19.44 24.94
N ILE A 84 56.48 19.68 24.59
CA ILE A 84 55.75 18.90 23.58
C ILE A 84 56.41 19.06 22.20
N ILE A 85 56.76 20.27 21.80
CA ILE A 85 57.46 20.53 20.53
C ILE A 85 58.84 19.85 20.53
N ALA A 86 59.57 19.88 21.64
CA ALA A 86 60.83 19.17 21.77
C ALA A 86 60.66 17.64 21.68
N ILE A 87 59.59 17.08 22.25
CA ILE A 87 59.24 15.65 22.11
C ILE A 87 58.90 15.33 20.66
N VAL A 88 58.07 16.13 20.00
CA VAL A 88 57.71 15.95 18.59
C VAL A 88 58.97 16.02 17.70
N LEU A 89 59.86 16.98 17.96
CA LEU A 89 61.15 17.09 17.27
C LEU A 89 62.06 15.89 17.56
N LEU A 90 62.13 15.43 18.81
CA LEU A 90 62.90 14.24 19.19
C LEU A 90 62.41 13.00 18.43
N PHE A 91 61.09 12.79 18.34
CA PHE A 91 60.50 11.70 17.55
C PHE A 91 60.66 11.89 16.04
N THR A 92 60.69 13.14 15.55
CA THR A 92 60.92 13.45 14.12
C THR A 92 62.37 13.21 13.71
N ILE A 93 63.33 13.47 14.60
CA ILE A 93 64.77 13.36 14.32
C ILE A 93 65.28 11.94 14.59
N ASN A 94 64.81 11.29 15.68
CA ASN A 94 65.26 9.94 16.06
C ASN A 94 64.37 8.84 15.47
N GLY A 95 63.10 9.13 15.17
CA GLY A 95 62.23 8.22 14.45
C GLY A 95 62.56 8.29 12.97
N ASN A 96 62.98 7.17 12.40
CA ASN A 96 63.13 7.02 10.95
C ASN A 96 61.77 7.34 10.29
N ILE A 97 61.56 8.59 9.87
CA ILE A 97 60.28 9.13 9.36
C ILE A 97 59.71 8.30 8.19
N ASN A 98 60.57 7.53 7.51
CA ASN A 98 60.18 6.61 6.45
C ASN A 98 59.34 5.43 6.97
N ASN A 99 59.52 5.00 8.23
CA ASN A 99 58.77 3.89 8.82
C ASN A 99 57.42 4.30 9.44
N ILE A 100 57.13 5.60 9.52
CA ILE A 100 55.86 6.12 10.05
C ILE A 100 54.79 6.16 8.95
N PHE A 101 55.21 6.24 7.68
CA PHE A 101 54.35 6.21 6.49
C PHE A 101 54.34 4.88 5.75
N SER A 102 55.16 3.90 6.14
CA SER A 102 55.00 2.53 5.67
C SER A 102 53.73 1.95 6.30
N THR A 103 52.59 2.18 5.65
CA THR A 103 51.35 1.51 6.03
C THR A 103 51.56 0.01 5.84
N PRO A 104 51.26 -0.83 6.84
CA PRO A 104 51.27 -2.27 6.64
C PRO A 104 50.38 -2.61 5.44
N ASN A 105 50.85 -3.52 4.59
CA ASN A 105 49.98 -4.12 3.60
C ASN A 105 48.90 -4.89 4.36
N GLY A 106 47.65 -4.57 4.07
CA GLY A 106 46.47 -5.20 4.63
C GLY A 106 45.63 -5.85 3.54
N GLY A 107 44.63 -6.62 3.97
CA GLY A 107 43.56 -7.13 3.12
C GLY A 107 42.22 -6.76 3.72
N ASP A 108 41.27 -6.35 2.90
CA ASP A 108 39.89 -6.07 3.33
C ASP A 108 38.90 -6.35 2.18
N TYR A 109 37.62 -6.39 2.51
CA TYR A 109 36.54 -6.64 1.56
C TYR A 109 35.61 -5.42 1.45
N ILE A 110 35.06 -5.28 0.25
CA ILE A 110 33.91 -4.44 -0.05
C ILE A 110 32.80 -5.38 -0.51
N TYR A 111 31.70 -5.38 0.24
CA TYR A 111 30.54 -6.20 -0.05
C TYR A 111 29.51 -5.44 -0.87
N ASP A 112 28.67 -6.19 -1.59
CA ASP A 112 27.49 -5.70 -2.31
C ASP A 112 27.76 -4.57 -3.31
N VAL A 113 28.86 -4.70 -4.08
CA VAL A 113 29.21 -3.73 -5.12
C VAL A 113 28.34 -3.96 -6.36
N LYS A 114 27.53 -2.96 -6.73
CA LYS A 114 26.68 -3.02 -7.93
C LYS A 114 27.50 -3.12 -9.21
N ILE A 115 27.05 -3.99 -10.13
CA ILE A 115 27.65 -4.14 -11.46
C ILE A 115 27.04 -3.11 -12.42
N SER A 116 27.88 -2.41 -13.18
CA SER A 116 27.48 -1.51 -14.25
C SER A 116 27.58 -2.24 -15.59
N VAL A 117 26.50 -2.24 -16.36
CA VAL A 117 26.48 -2.79 -17.72
C VAL A 117 27.03 -1.75 -18.70
N ARG A 118 27.92 -2.17 -19.59
CA ARG A 118 28.47 -1.34 -20.66
C ARG A 118 28.31 -2.05 -22.00
N GLY A 119 27.90 -1.31 -23.03
CA GLY A 119 27.94 -1.81 -24.40
C GLY A 119 26.82 -2.77 -24.81
N LEU A 120 25.83 -3.00 -23.94
CA LEU A 120 24.63 -3.73 -24.29
C LEU A 120 23.75 -2.85 -25.18
N GLN A 121 23.24 -3.41 -26.28
CA GLN A 121 22.29 -2.74 -27.17
C GLN A 121 20.90 -2.66 -26.52
N ASP A 122 20.14 -1.59 -26.78
CA ASP A 122 18.84 -1.34 -26.12
C ASP A 122 17.80 -2.45 -26.33
N ASP A 123 17.84 -3.08 -27.52
CA ASP A 123 16.94 -4.16 -27.93
C ASP A 123 17.31 -5.52 -27.31
N TYR A 124 18.30 -5.59 -26.42
CA TYR A 124 18.74 -6.82 -25.76
C TYR A 124 18.69 -6.71 -24.25
N ASP A 125 18.47 -7.84 -23.61
CA ASP A 125 18.46 -8.01 -22.16
C ASP A 125 19.45 -9.12 -21.75
N VAL A 126 19.89 -9.10 -20.49
CA VAL A 126 20.91 -10.01 -19.97
C VAL A 126 20.38 -10.78 -18.78
N VAL A 127 20.21 -12.08 -18.95
CA VAL A 127 19.78 -13.00 -17.89
C VAL A 127 21.00 -13.64 -17.24
N GLY A 128 20.99 -13.75 -15.90
CA GLY A 128 22.04 -14.44 -15.12
C GLY A 128 23.17 -13.54 -14.60
N LEU A 129 23.12 -12.23 -14.87
CA LEU A 129 24.05 -11.27 -14.28
C LEU A 129 23.63 -10.99 -12.82
N PRO A 130 24.50 -11.20 -11.81
CA PRO A 130 24.17 -10.87 -10.43
C PRO A 130 24.07 -9.35 -10.24
N GLU A 131 23.17 -8.89 -9.37
CA GLU A 131 23.02 -7.45 -9.07
C GLU A 131 24.27 -6.88 -8.41
N THR A 132 24.92 -7.67 -7.55
CA THR A 132 26.09 -7.28 -6.76
C THR A 132 27.18 -8.34 -6.75
N VAL A 133 28.42 -7.90 -6.51
CA VAL A 133 29.58 -8.75 -6.28
C VAL A 133 30.38 -8.28 -5.08
N ASN A 134 31.19 -9.18 -4.54
CA ASN A 134 32.14 -8.85 -3.48
C ASN A 134 33.51 -8.57 -4.09
N VAL A 135 34.21 -7.60 -3.53
CA VAL A 135 35.53 -7.16 -4.01
C VAL A 135 36.53 -7.26 -2.86
N ALA A 136 37.54 -8.11 -3.00
CA ALA A 136 38.66 -8.17 -2.09
C ALA A 136 39.75 -7.18 -2.54
N LEU A 137 40.30 -6.43 -1.59
CA LEU A 137 41.35 -5.45 -1.78
C LEU A 137 42.58 -5.86 -0.98
N VAL A 138 43.74 -5.86 -1.63
CA VAL A 138 45.04 -6.13 -0.99
C VAL A 138 46.00 -5.01 -1.34
N GLY A 139 46.63 -4.38 -0.34
CA GLY A 139 47.55 -3.27 -0.58
C GLY A 139 47.79 -2.39 0.66
N PRO A 140 48.33 -1.18 0.48
CA PRO A 140 48.61 -0.25 1.57
C PRO A 140 47.30 0.13 2.29
N SER A 141 47.30 0.00 3.62
CA SER A 141 46.08 0.16 4.43
C SER A 141 45.35 1.50 4.18
N LEU A 142 46.10 2.59 3.98
CA LEU A 142 45.52 3.93 3.76
C LEU A 142 44.73 4.02 2.45
N ASP A 143 45.19 3.35 1.40
CA ASP A 143 44.51 3.33 0.10
C ASP A 143 43.25 2.48 0.14
N ILE A 144 43.26 1.37 0.90
CA ILE A 144 42.06 0.56 1.15
C ILE A 144 40.97 1.41 1.82
N TYR A 145 41.30 2.13 2.90
CA TYR A 145 40.35 3.03 3.57
C TYR A 145 39.87 4.15 2.65
N THR A 146 40.77 4.74 1.87
CA THR A 146 40.44 5.82 0.92
C THR A 146 39.47 5.32 -0.16
N ALA A 147 39.69 4.12 -0.71
CA ALA A 147 38.77 3.52 -1.67
C ALA A 147 37.38 3.29 -1.06
N LYS A 148 37.31 2.76 0.17
CA LYS A 148 36.03 2.51 0.88
C LYS A 148 35.24 3.79 1.17
N ILE A 149 35.93 4.88 1.51
CA ILE A 149 35.31 6.18 1.81
C ILE A 149 34.88 6.89 0.53
N SER A 150 35.76 6.96 -0.47
CA SER A 150 35.52 7.71 -1.70
C SER A 150 34.48 7.04 -2.61
N LYS A 151 34.43 5.69 -2.61
CA LYS A 151 33.54 4.90 -3.49
C LYS A 151 33.61 5.28 -4.97
N ASN A 152 34.76 5.79 -5.42
CA ASN A 152 35.00 6.23 -6.80
C ASN A 152 35.36 5.06 -7.73
N TYR A 153 34.84 3.87 -7.47
CA TYR A 153 35.10 2.67 -8.26
C TYR A 153 33.81 2.10 -8.84
N LYS A 154 33.94 1.32 -9.91
CA LYS A 154 32.84 0.61 -10.56
C LYS A 154 33.31 -0.80 -10.96
N ILE A 155 32.41 -1.76 -10.85
CA ILE A 155 32.57 -3.07 -11.48
C ILE A 155 31.76 -3.05 -12.77
N ILE A 156 32.37 -3.47 -13.88
CA ILE A 156 31.80 -3.36 -15.22
C ILE A 156 31.69 -4.73 -15.85
N ALA A 157 30.50 -5.01 -16.37
CA ALA A 157 30.22 -6.10 -17.30
C ALA A 157 30.14 -5.49 -18.71
N ASP A 158 31.07 -5.88 -19.59
CA ASP A 158 31.22 -5.33 -20.93
C ASP A 158 30.64 -6.28 -21.99
N PHE A 159 29.61 -5.81 -22.69
CA PHE A 159 28.87 -6.53 -23.71
C PHE A 159 29.10 -5.99 -25.13
N SER A 160 29.96 -4.98 -25.31
CA SER A 160 30.15 -4.29 -26.60
C SER A 160 30.53 -5.19 -27.78
N SER A 161 31.09 -6.37 -27.52
CA SER A 161 31.56 -7.32 -28.54
C SER A 161 30.73 -8.61 -28.61
N LEU A 162 29.64 -8.70 -27.85
CA LEU A 162 28.84 -9.92 -27.70
C LEU A 162 27.50 -9.79 -28.44
N GLY A 163 27.11 -10.84 -29.15
CA GLY A 163 25.79 -10.97 -29.77
C GLY A 163 24.84 -11.84 -28.95
N GLU A 164 23.66 -12.14 -29.48
CA GLU A 164 22.69 -13.03 -28.84
C GLU A 164 23.29 -14.42 -28.48
N GLY A 165 22.90 -15.00 -27.34
CA GLY A 165 23.29 -16.34 -26.91
C GLY A 165 23.90 -16.41 -25.51
N ASP A 166 24.45 -17.58 -25.17
CA ASP A 166 25.12 -17.83 -23.88
C ASP A 166 26.60 -17.41 -23.93
N HIS A 167 27.03 -16.62 -22.95
CA HIS A 167 28.38 -16.10 -22.84
C HIS A 167 28.92 -16.21 -21.41
N THR A 168 30.22 -16.39 -21.30
CA THR A 168 30.93 -16.24 -20.02
C THR A 168 31.71 -14.94 -20.08
N ILE A 169 31.35 -13.98 -19.23
CA ILE A 169 32.00 -12.67 -19.18
C ILE A 169 32.89 -12.53 -17.95
N GLU A 170 34.01 -11.84 -18.11
CA GLU A 170 34.89 -11.46 -17.01
C GLU A 170 34.55 -10.04 -16.54
N LEU A 171 34.29 -9.89 -15.25
CA LEU A 171 34.00 -8.60 -14.64
C LEU A 171 35.28 -7.77 -14.52
N LYS A 172 35.22 -6.50 -14.91
CA LYS A 172 36.36 -5.59 -14.85
C LYS A 172 36.15 -4.55 -13.75
N SER A 173 37.21 -4.21 -13.03
CA SER A 173 37.20 -3.13 -12.05
C SER A 173 37.78 -1.84 -12.64
N GLU A 174 37.09 -0.72 -12.49
CA GLU A 174 37.57 0.62 -12.84
C GLU A 174 37.52 1.56 -11.63
N GLY A 175 38.45 2.53 -11.55
CA GLY A 175 38.42 3.59 -10.53
C GLY A 175 39.03 3.23 -9.17
N PHE A 176 39.60 2.03 -9.02
CA PHE A 176 40.40 1.68 -7.83
C PHE A 176 41.80 2.34 -7.89
N PRO A 177 42.39 2.72 -6.74
CA PRO A 177 43.78 3.16 -6.67
C PRO A 177 44.75 2.13 -7.28
N THR A 178 45.75 2.61 -8.03
CA THR A 178 46.68 1.76 -8.80
C THR A 178 47.60 0.88 -7.94
N ASN A 179 47.73 1.19 -6.66
CA ASN A 179 48.52 0.44 -5.69
C ASN A 179 47.70 -0.60 -4.91
N LEU A 180 46.42 -0.78 -5.24
CA LEU A 180 45.60 -1.86 -4.71
C LEU A 180 45.50 -2.99 -5.74
N GLN A 181 45.69 -4.22 -5.26
CA GLN A 181 45.29 -5.42 -5.97
C GLN A 181 43.81 -5.68 -5.70
N VAL A 182 43.02 -5.77 -6.77
CA VAL A 182 41.56 -5.92 -6.73
C VAL A 182 41.18 -7.31 -7.23
N MET A 183 40.42 -8.06 -6.42
CA MET A 183 39.90 -9.37 -6.78
C MET A 183 38.38 -9.37 -6.67
N ILE A 184 37.69 -9.67 -7.76
CA ILE A 184 36.22 -9.68 -7.82
C ILE A 184 35.75 -11.12 -7.59
N VAL A 185 34.73 -11.31 -6.76
CA VAL A 185 34.17 -12.61 -6.42
C VAL A 185 32.66 -12.60 -6.69
N PRO A 186 32.16 -13.35 -7.69
CA PRO A 186 32.92 -14.14 -8.67
C PRO A 186 33.61 -13.26 -9.74
N GLN A 187 34.75 -13.70 -10.27
CA GLN A 187 35.48 -12.98 -11.32
C GLN A 187 34.81 -13.11 -12.69
N THR A 188 34.21 -14.28 -12.95
CA THR A 188 33.49 -14.58 -14.18
C THR A 188 32.05 -14.95 -13.87
N VAL A 189 31.14 -14.57 -14.77
CA VAL A 189 29.71 -14.86 -14.66
C VAL A 189 29.20 -15.38 -15.99
N ASN A 190 28.34 -16.40 -15.90
CA ASN A 190 27.64 -16.94 -17.06
C ASN A 190 26.35 -16.16 -17.27
N VAL A 191 26.20 -15.60 -18.45
CA VAL A 191 25.09 -14.72 -18.81
C VAL A 191 24.51 -15.13 -20.14
N LYS A 192 23.22 -14.93 -20.33
CA LYS A 192 22.53 -15.14 -21.60
C LYS A 192 22.02 -13.81 -22.11
N ILE A 193 22.45 -13.42 -23.31
CA ILE A 193 21.98 -12.23 -24.01
C ILE A 193 20.80 -12.64 -24.87
N THR A 194 19.63 -12.02 -24.63
CA THR A 194 18.37 -12.34 -25.32
C THR A 194 17.75 -11.08 -25.91
N GLN A 195 17.10 -11.19 -27.05
CA GLN A 195 16.36 -10.07 -27.64
C GLN A 195 15.16 -9.68 -26.76
N LYS A 196 14.93 -8.38 -26.59
CA LYS A 196 13.72 -7.82 -26.00
C LYS A 196 12.59 -7.86 -27.02
N TYR A 197 11.43 -8.30 -26.58
CA TYR A 197 10.17 -8.25 -27.31
C TYR A 197 9.33 -7.11 -26.74
N THR A 198 8.73 -6.34 -27.64
CA THR A 198 7.72 -5.33 -27.27
C THR A 198 6.35 -5.90 -27.59
N GLU A 199 5.46 -5.92 -26.61
CA GLU A 199 4.06 -6.29 -26.79
C GLU A 199 3.15 -5.29 -26.08
N THR A 200 1.98 -5.04 -26.65
CA THR A 200 1.00 -4.10 -26.12
C THR A 200 0.01 -4.84 -25.23
N PHE A 201 -0.21 -4.32 -24.02
CA PHE A 201 -1.15 -4.89 -23.05
C PHE A 201 -2.24 -3.88 -22.71
N GLU A 202 -3.45 -4.38 -22.45
CA GLU A 202 -4.52 -3.56 -21.87
C GLU A 202 -4.16 -3.16 -20.44
N LEU A 203 -4.35 -1.88 -20.14
CA LEU A 203 -4.09 -1.29 -18.84
C LEU A 203 -5.37 -1.31 -17.99
N GLY A 204 -5.36 -2.15 -16.95
CA GLY A 204 -6.35 -2.08 -15.87
C GLY A 204 -5.91 -1.14 -14.75
N TYR A 205 -6.68 -1.11 -13.67
CA TYR A 205 -6.33 -0.38 -12.45
C TYR A 205 -6.53 -1.25 -11.20
N ASP A 206 -5.84 -0.89 -10.12
CA ASP A 206 -6.04 -1.44 -8.78
C ASP A 206 -6.02 -0.30 -7.77
N PHE A 207 -6.87 -0.38 -6.75
CA PHE A 207 -6.79 0.55 -5.62
C PHE A 207 -5.82 -0.02 -4.58
N ILE A 208 -4.91 0.83 -4.10
CA ILE A 208 -4.02 0.50 -2.98
C ILE A 208 -4.35 1.38 -1.79
N ASN A 209 -4.09 0.87 -0.59
CA ASN A 209 -4.44 1.53 0.66
C ASN A 209 -5.95 1.81 0.81
N GLU A 210 -6.80 0.90 0.31
CA GLU A 210 -8.26 0.97 0.49
C GLU A 210 -8.67 1.03 1.97
N ASP A 211 -7.85 0.51 2.88
CA ASP A 211 -8.05 0.58 4.33
C ASP A 211 -7.85 1.99 4.91
N LYS A 212 -7.20 2.90 4.17
CA LYS A 212 -6.91 4.28 4.61
C LYS A 212 -7.95 5.31 4.16
N ILE A 213 -8.93 4.91 3.35
CA ILE A 213 -10.08 5.76 3.02
C ILE A 213 -11.20 5.56 4.04
N ASP A 214 -11.90 6.63 4.42
CA ASP A 214 -13.10 6.48 5.26
C ASP A 214 -14.13 5.66 4.47
N SER A 215 -14.58 4.54 5.03
CA SER A 215 -15.52 3.62 4.40
C SER A 215 -16.88 4.23 4.06
N LYS A 216 -17.16 5.49 4.45
CA LYS A 216 -18.33 6.23 3.93
C LYS A 216 -18.19 6.64 2.45
N TYR A 217 -16.97 6.63 1.91
CA TYR A 217 -16.68 7.01 0.55
C TYR A 217 -16.61 5.78 -0.36
N SER A 218 -16.98 5.99 -1.62
CA SER A 218 -16.79 5.05 -2.72
C SER A 218 -15.99 5.76 -3.80
N VAL A 219 -14.94 5.11 -4.30
CA VAL A 219 -14.09 5.63 -5.38
C VAL A 219 -14.41 4.90 -6.67
N SER A 220 -14.50 5.66 -7.76
CA SER A 220 -14.60 5.14 -9.12
C SER A 220 -13.60 5.84 -10.01
N VAL A 221 -13.02 5.11 -10.96
CA VAL A 221 -12.17 5.68 -12.00
C VAL A 221 -13.08 6.26 -13.09
N GLU A 222 -12.97 7.55 -13.34
CA GLU A 222 -13.75 8.25 -14.38
C GLU A 222 -13.03 8.17 -15.73
N SER A 223 -11.73 8.39 -15.73
CA SER A 223 -10.91 8.31 -16.93
C SER A 223 -9.46 7.93 -16.62
N MET A 224 -8.81 7.31 -17.60
CA MET A 224 -7.37 7.08 -17.65
C MET A 224 -6.84 7.65 -18.95
N GLU A 225 -5.72 8.37 -18.90
CA GLU A 225 -5.09 8.99 -20.06
C GLU A 225 -4.74 7.96 -21.16
N HIS A 226 -4.33 6.76 -20.74
CA HIS A 226 -3.98 5.64 -21.60
C HIS A 226 -4.75 4.38 -21.17
N GLN A 227 -5.22 3.60 -22.15
CA GLN A 227 -5.89 2.31 -21.92
C GLN A 227 -5.00 1.11 -22.27
N GLN A 228 -3.83 1.38 -22.85
CA GLN A 228 -2.86 0.37 -23.26
C GLN A 228 -1.46 0.88 -22.96
N VAL A 229 -0.54 -0.05 -22.71
CA VAL A 229 0.89 0.23 -22.53
C VAL A 229 1.73 -0.75 -23.32
N GLU A 230 2.90 -0.30 -23.74
CA GLU A 230 3.91 -1.16 -24.33
C GLU A 230 4.81 -1.72 -23.23
N ILE A 231 5.01 -3.03 -23.24
CA ILE A 231 5.91 -3.70 -22.29
C ILE A 231 7.06 -4.33 -23.08
N ARG A 232 8.29 -4.02 -22.66
CA ARG A 232 9.53 -4.56 -23.22
C ARG A 232 10.18 -5.51 -22.23
N GLY A 233 10.56 -6.69 -22.70
CA GLY A 233 11.24 -7.69 -21.89
C GLY A 233 11.60 -8.93 -22.70
N SER A 234 12.27 -9.90 -22.07
CA SER A 234 12.53 -11.19 -22.72
C SER A 234 11.22 -11.93 -23.04
N GLN A 235 11.22 -12.73 -24.12
CA GLN A 235 10.04 -13.47 -24.58
C GLN A 235 9.41 -14.33 -23.46
N ASP A 236 10.24 -14.95 -22.63
CA ASP A 236 9.80 -15.79 -21.51
C ASP A 236 9.10 -15.00 -20.41
N ILE A 237 9.46 -13.73 -20.21
CA ILE A 237 8.83 -12.86 -19.20
C ILE A 237 7.54 -12.28 -19.75
N ILE A 238 7.54 -11.79 -20.99
CA ILE A 238 6.36 -11.26 -21.67
C ILE A 238 5.24 -12.31 -21.70
N GLY A 239 5.57 -13.56 -22.07
CA GLY A 239 4.59 -14.66 -22.09
C GLY A 239 4.03 -15.08 -20.72
N LYS A 240 4.59 -14.58 -19.61
CA LYS A 240 4.08 -14.81 -18.24
C LYS A 240 3.16 -13.70 -17.75
N ILE A 241 3.12 -12.56 -18.42
CA ILE A 241 2.27 -11.43 -18.04
C ILE A 241 0.81 -11.88 -18.14
N ASN A 242 0.07 -11.73 -17.04
CA ASN A 242 -1.35 -12.04 -16.97
C ASN A 242 -2.20 -10.78 -16.90
N THR A 243 -1.76 -9.80 -16.11
CA THR A 243 -2.47 -8.54 -15.90
C THR A 243 -1.50 -7.39 -15.74
N VAL A 244 -1.85 -6.24 -16.29
CA VAL A 244 -1.13 -4.99 -16.14
C VAL A 244 -2.07 -3.99 -15.48
N LYS A 245 -1.65 -3.40 -14.36
CA LYS A 245 -2.49 -2.52 -13.56
C LYS A 245 -1.77 -1.23 -13.17
N ALA A 246 -2.48 -0.13 -13.25
CA ALA A 246 -2.12 1.13 -12.62
C ALA A 246 -2.56 1.13 -11.14
N ASN A 247 -1.62 1.29 -10.23
CA ASN A 247 -1.92 1.31 -8.79
C ASN A 247 -2.31 2.73 -8.34
N ILE A 248 -3.57 2.89 -7.97
CA ILE A 248 -4.19 4.15 -7.56
C ILE A 248 -4.18 4.21 -6.03
N ASP A 249 -3.40 5.13 -5.44
CA ASP A 249 -3.34 5.32 -3.99
C ASP A 249 -4.57 6.06 -3.46
N LEU A 250 -5.25 5.46 -2.47
CA LEU A 250 -6.42 6.03 -1.80
C LEU A 250 -6.11 6.65 -0.42
N SER A 251 -4.83 6.75 -0.05
CA SER A 251 -4.40 7.30 1.23
C SER A 251 -4.87 8.75 1.43
N GLY A 252 -5.77 8.98 2.39
CA GLY A 252 -6.20 10.33 2.78
C GLY A 252 -7.20 10.99 1.82
N ILE A 253 -7.76 10.24 0.88
CA ILE A 253 -8.73 10.74 -0.10
C ILE A 253 -10.11 10.95 0.54
N ASN A 254 -10.78 12.05 0.21
CA ASN A 254 -12.13 12.37 0.67
C ASN A 254 -13.01 13.12 -0.33
N LYS A 255 -12.47 13.40 -1.53
CA LYS A 255 -13.09 14.12 -2.65
C LYS A 255 -12.47 13.60 -3.94
N SER A 256 -13.14 13.85 -5.07
CA SER A 256 -12.62 13.56 -6.41
C SER A 256 -11.23 14.16 -6.59
N PHE A 257 -10.36 13.41 -7.25
CA PHE A 257 -8.93 13.70 -7.30
C PHE A 257 -8.30 13.13 -8.57
N GLU A 258 -7.13 13.65 -8.89
CA GLU A 258 -6.32 13.19 -10.01
C GLU A 258 -4.95 12.77 -9.49
N GLN A 259 -4.37 11.72 -10.07
CA GLN A 259 -3.01 11.30 -9.74
C GLN A 259 -2.33 10.57 -10.89
N ASP A 260 -1.00 10.59 -10.88
CA ASP A 260 -0.18 9.77 -11.76
C ASP A 260 0.08 8.42 -11.08
N ALA A 261 -0.62 7.38 -11.55
CA ALA A 261 -0.56 6.04 -11.02
C ALA A 261 0.57 5.24 -11.68
N LYS A 262 1.46 4.65 -10.86
CA LYS A 262 2.51 3.76 -11.37
C LYS A 262 1.94 2.45 -11.89
N ILE A 263 2.48 1.97 -13.00
CA ILE A 263 2.01 0.78 -13.69
C ILE A 263 2.89 -0.41 -13.32
N TYR A 264 2.27 -1.55 -13.08
CA TYR A 264 2.95 -2.80 -12.79
C TYR A 264 2.34 -3.97 -13.58
N ALA A 265 3.20 -4.89 -14.01
CA ALA A 265 2.81 -6.15 -14.62
C ALA A 265 2.88 -7.29 -13.59
N TYR A 266 1.87 -8.16 -13.61
CA TYR A 266 1.75 -9.30 -12.70
C TYR A 266 1.56 -10.59 -13.48
N ASP A 267 2.14 -11.67 -12.96
CA ASP A 267 1.91 -13.02 -13.48
C ASP A 267 0.59 -13.63 -12.97
N ARG A 268 0.31 -14.87 -13.38
CA ARG A 268 -0.90 -15.61 -12.96
C ARG A 268 -0.96 -15.90 -11.45
N SER A 269 0.17 -15.85 -10.75
CA SER A 269 0.24 -16.02 -9.30
C SER A 269 0.09 -14.70 -8.54
N GLY A 270 -0.05 -13.57 -9.25
CA GLY A 270 -0.09 -12.24 -8.66
C GLY A 270 1.28 -11.69 -8.28
N LYS A 271 2.38 -12.31 -8.73
CA LYS A 271 3.73 -11.81 -8.47
C LYS A 271 4.07 -10.73 -9.48
N LYS A 272 4.63 -9.63 -8.98
CA LYS A 272 5.16 -8.54 -9.81
C LYS A 272 6.33 -9.04 -10.68
N LEU A 273 6.26 -8.76 -11.96
CA LEU A 273 7.31 -9.03 -12.94
C LEU A 273 8.22 -7.81 -13.09
N ASP A 274 9.51 -8.06 -13.32
CA ASP A 274 10.49 -7.02 -13.63
C ASP A 274 10.55 -6.85 -15.15
N VAL A 275 9.92 -5.79 -15.64
CA VAL A 275 9.75 -5.47 -17.05
C VAL A 275 9.80 -3.97 -17.24
N GLU A 276 10.19 -3.55 -18.43
CA GLU A 276 10.18 -2.15 -18.84
C GLU A 276 8.79 -1.81 -19.39
N ILE A 277 8.11 -0.82 -18.81
CA ILE A 277 6.74 -0.42 -19.18
C ILE A 277 6.77 1.01 -19.70
N ILE A 278 6.14 1.26 -20.85
CA ILE A 278 6.12 2.55 -21.52
C ILE A 278 4.67 2.93 -21.86
N PRO A 279 4.14 4.04 -21.30
CA PRO A 279 4.70 4.85 -20.19
C PRO A 279 4.73 4.06 -18.86
N ASP A 280 5.59 4.45 -17.91
CA ASP A 280 5.73 3.78 -16.59
C ASP A 280 4.68 4.25 -15.56
N SER A 281 3.95 5.31 -15.89
CA SER A 281 2.81 5.84 -15.14
C SER A 281 1.72 6.33 -16.08
N VAL A 282 0.48 6.36 -15.59
CA VAL A 282 -0.67 6.92 -16.30
C VAL A 282 -1.38 7.95 -15.44
N HIS A 283 -1.82 9.06 -16.04
CA HIS A 283 -2.66 10.02 -15.35
C HIS A 283 -4.10 9.49 -15.23
N VAL A 284 -4.65 9.49 -14.01
CA VAL A 284 -5.97 8.94 -13.69
C VAL A 284 -6.83 9.98 -13.00
N GLN A 285 -8.08 10.13 -13.46
CA GLN A 285 -9.11 10.93 -12.80
C GLN A 285 -10.07 10.01 -12.07
N CYS A 286 -10.23 10.24 -10.77
CA CYS A 286 -11.08 9.45 -9.90
C CYS A 286 -12.19 10.32 -9.30
N ASP A 287 -13.42 9.83 -9.34
CA ASP A 287 -14.55 10.41 -8.62
C ASP A 287 -14.74 9.75 -7.26
N VAL A 288 -15.08 10.56 -6.26
CA VAL A 288 -15.32 10.11 -4.89
C VAL A 288 -16.70 10.53 -4.46
N SER A 289 -17.57 9.55 -4.27
CA SER A 289 -18.94 9.76 -3.84
C SER A 289 -19.17 9.24 -2.43
N SER A 290 -20.12 9.86 -1.72
CA SER A 290 -20.55 9.43 -0.39
C SER A 290 -22.07 9.29 -0.35
N TYR A 291 -22.61 8.45 -1.23
CA TYR A 291 -24.04 8.17 -1.19
C TYR A 291 -24.40 7.50 0.13
N SER A 292 -25.54 7.91 0.68
CA SER A 292 -26.06 7.32 1.91
C SER A 292 -27.57 7.23 1.84
N LYS A 293 -28.10 6.18 2.44
CA LYS A 293 -29.54 5.94 2.58
C LYS A 293 -29.84 5.61 4.03
N GLU A 294 -30.97 6.10 4.54
CA GLU A 294 -31.47 5.69 5.85
C GLU A 294 -32.47 4.56 5.66
N VAL A 295 -32.25 3.44 6.35
CA VAL A 295 -33.06 2.22 6.24
C VAL A 295 -33.49 1.75 7.61
N SER A 296 -34.66 1.11 7.67
CA SER A 296 -35.21 0.57 8.91
C SER A 296 -34.47 -0.69 9.34
N ILE A 297 -34.30 -0.84 10.66
CA ILE A 297 -33.76 -2.03 11.31
C ILE A 297 -34.94 -2.92 11.71
N VAL A 298 -34.99 -4.13 11.14
CA VAL A 298 -36.07 -5.09 11.35
C VAL A 298 -35.55 -6.24 12.23
N PRO A 299 -36.18 -6.52 13.38
CA PRO A 299 -35.81 -7.67 14.19
C PRO A 299 -36.25 -8.98 13.53
N GLU A 300 -35.35 -9.95 13.49
CA GLU A 300 -35.61 -11.33 13.08
C GLU A 300 -35.39 -12.25 14.27
N TYR A 301 -36.35 -13.15 14.51
CA TYR A 301 -36.32 -14.01 15.69
C TYR A 301 -35.80 -15.40 15.37
N VAL A 302 -34.91 -15.91 16.22
CA VAL A 302 -34.37 -17.27 16.14
C VAL A 302 -34.87 -18.08 17.34
N GLY A 303 -35.41 -19.26 17.08
CA GLY A 303 -35.93 -20.15 18.12
C GLY A 303 -37.42 -19.92 18.42
N ARG A 304 -37.85 -20.37 19.61
CA ARG A 304 -39.26 -20.35 20.04
C ARG A 304 -39.35 -20.02 21.53
N PHE A 305 -40.37 -19.27 21.92
CA PHE A 305 -40.67 -19.00 23.32
C PHE A 305 -40.98 -20.29 24.10
N GLU A 306 -40.81 -20.24 25.42
CA GLU A 306 -41.28 -21.30 26.31
C GLU A 306 -42.82 -21.44 26.20
N ASN A 307 -43.34 -22.66 26.35
CA ASN A 307 -44.77 -22.94 26.22
C ASN A 307 -45.58 -22.13 27.24
N GLY A 308 -46.67 -21.50 26.80
CA GLY A 308 -47.47 -20.59 27.62
C GLY A 308 -46.97 -19.13 27.66
N TYR A 309 -45.90 -18.79 26.93
CA TYR A 309 -45.37 -17.43 26.85
C TYR A 309 -45.20 -16.96 25.40
N GLY A 310 -45.21 -15.65 25.21
CA GLY A 310 -45.03 -15.04 23.90
C GLY A 310 -44.54 -13.60 23.96
N LEU A 311 -44.19 -13.08 22.79
CA LEU A 311 -43.78 -11.70 22.62
C LEU A 311 -44.93 -10.74 22.96
N LYS A 312 -44.69 -9.80 23.88
CA LYS A 312 -45.57 -8.65 24.11
C LYS A 312 -45.11 -7.45 23.31
N GLU A 313 -43.84 -7.08 23.48
CA GLU A 313 -43.27 -5.87 22.88
C GLU A 313 -41.77 -6.07 22.64
N ILE A 314 -41.27 -5.48 21.57
CA ILE A 314 -39.84 -5.36 21.28
C ILE A 314 -39.50 -3.89 21.12
N THR A 315 -38.47 -3.42 21.81
CA THR A 315 -37.95 -2.07 21.65
C THR A 315 -36.47 -2.15 21.30
N LEU A 316 -36.11 -1.62 20.13
CA LEU A 316 -34.71 -1.42 19.74
C LEU A 316 -34.23 -0.06 20.25
N SER A 317 -32.95 0.04 20.63
CA SER A 317 -32.36 1.33 21.03
C SER A 317 -32.31 2.33 19.87
N LYS A 318 -32.32 1.83 18.64
CA LYS A 318 -32.42 2.60 17.38
C LYS A 318 -33.26 1.81 16.38
N ASP A 319 -34.15 2.49 15.66
CA ASP A 319 -35.07 1.92 14.68
C ASP A 319 -34.57 2.03 13.23
N LYS A 320 -33.60 2.92 12.99
CA LYS A 320 -33.02 3.19 11.67
C LYS A 320 -31.52 3.30 11.73
N VAL A 321 -30.86 2.85 10.66
CA VAL A 321 -29.42 3.01 10.46
C VAL A 321 -29.17 3.71 9.13
N ARG A 322 -28.10 4.52 9.08
CA ARG A 322 -27.61 5.08 7.83
C ARG A 322 -26.58 4.14 7.23
N ILE A 323 -26.82 3.73 5.99
CA ILE A 323 -25.95 2.88 5.19
C ILE A 323 -25.22 3.72 4.14
N TYR A 324 -23.97 3.40 3.87
CA TYR A 324 -23.10 4.06 2.88
C TYR A 324 -22.61 3.06 1.85
N GLY A 325 -22.54 3.46 0.59
CA GLY A 325 -22.12 2.58 -0.50
C GLY A 325 -22.41 3.19 -1.87
N LYS A 326 -22.28 2.40 -2.93
CA LYS A 326 -22.67 2.82 -4.29
C LYS A 326 -24.18 3.02 -4.39
N GLU A 327 -24.62 4.06 -5.10
CA GLU A 327 -26.04 4.42 -5.23
C GLU A 327 -26.92 3.26 -5.70
N GLU A 328 -26.50 2.53 -6.72
CA GLU A 328 -27.20 1.36 -7.27
C GLU A 328 -27.46 0.28 -6.21
N LEU A 329 -26.46 0.03 -5.36
CA LEU A 329 -26.53 -0.97 -4.30
C LEU A 329 -27.43 -0.49 -3.16
N LEU A 330 -27.30 0.78 -2.76
CA LEU A 330 -28.15 1.40 -1.73
C LEU A 330 -29.62 1.38 -2.10
N ASN A 331 -29.94 1.60 -3.38
CA ASN A 331 -31.32 1.61 -3.86
C ASN A 331 -32.00 0.24 -3.71
N SER A 332 -31.24 -0.86 -3.82
CA SER A 332 -31.75 -2.22 -3.64
C SER A 332 -32.05 -2.60 -2.19
N ILE A 333 -31.50 -1.87 -1.21
CA ILE A 333 -31.62 -2.20 0.22
C ILE A 333 -32.75 -1.38 0.84
N ASN A 334 -33.80 -2.06 1.30
CA ASN A 334 -34.95 -1.42 1.96
C ASN A 334 -34.88 -1.49 3.49
N SER A 335 -34.28 -2.54 4.01
CA SER A 335 -34.14 -2.79 5.44
C SER A 335 -32.86 -3.56 5.74
N VAL A 336 -32.40 -3.46 6.98
CA VAL A 336 -31.35 -4.31 7.54
C VAL A 336 -31.94 -5.11 8.70
N TYR A 337 -31.28 -6.20 9.08
CA TYR A 337 -31.84 -7.15 10.03
C TYR A 337 -31.00 -7.27 11.28
N VAL A 338 -31.64 -7.57 12.41
CA VAL A 338 -30.96 -7.91 13.67
C VAL A 338 -31.53 -9.22 14.20
N MET A 339 -30.67 -10.21 14.40
CA MET A 339 -31.09 -11.51 14.90
C MET A 339 -31.26 -11.47 16.43
N ILE A 340 -32.44 -11.89 16.91
CA ILE A 340 -32.79 -11.96 18.32
C ILE A 340 -33.14 -13.41 18.66
N ASP A 341 -32.33 -14.04 19.50
CA ASP A 341 -32.64 -15.37 20.02
C ASP A 341 -33.78 -15.29 21.04
N ILE A 342 -34.85 -16.06 20.83
CA ILE A 342 -36.02 -16.14 21.72
C ILE A 342 -36.21 -17.53 22.31
N SER A 343 -35.22 -18.42 22.14
CA SER A 343 -35.29 -19.81 22.55
C SER A 343 -35.53 -19.97 24.05
N GLY A 344 -36.67 -20.58 24.42
CA GLY A 344 -37.01 -20.94 25.79
C GLY A 344 -37.24 -19.75 26.73
N LEU A 345 -37.57 -18.57 26.19
CA LEU A 345 -37.85 -17.40 27.03
C LEU A 345 -39.25 -17.46 27.64
N SER A 346 -39.33 -17.22 28.95
CA SER A 346 -40.56 -17.06 29.75
C SER A 346 -40.64 -15.72 30.51
N GLY A 347 -39.65 -14.83 30.31
CA GLY A 347 -39.61 -13.52 30.97
C GLY A 347 -38.85 -12.48 30.14
N ASP A 348 -38.98 -11.22 30.57
CA ASP A 348 -38.34 -10.08 29.92
C ASP A 348 -36.82 -10.25 29.84
N LYS A 349 -36.24 -9.79 28.72
CA LYS A 349 -34.81 -9.91 28.48
C LYS A 349 -34.29 -8.74 27.67
N THR A 350 -33.09 -8.28 28.03
CA THR A 350 -32.36 -7.27 27.29
C THR A 350 -31.15 -7.89 26.62
N TYR A 351 -30.89 -7.49 25.38
CA TYR A 351 -29.73 -7.84 24.60
C TYR A 351 -28.93 -6.57 24.33
N GLU A 352 -27.62 -6.65 24.54
CA GLU A 352 -26.69 -5.56 24.25
C GLU A 352 -25.85 -5.90 23.03
N LYS A 353 -25.55 -4.89 22.22
CA LYS A 353 -24.64 -4.97 21.08
C LYS A 353 -24.97 -6.09 20.07
N LEU A 354 -26.25 -6.24 19.74
CA LEU A 354 -26.66 -7.16 18.68
C LEU A 354 -26.14 -6.65 17.33
N PRO A 355 -25.41 -7.47 16.56
CA PRO A 355 -24.86 -7.04 15.28
C PRO A 355 -25.96 -6.90 14.22
N ILE A 356 -25.84 -5.86 13.40
CA ILE A 356 -26.69 -5.66 12.24
C ILE A 356 -26.19 -6.57 11.09
N ALA A 357 -27.09 -7.40 10.57
CA ALA A 357 -26.85 -8.33 9.47
C ALA A 357 -27.43 -7.82 8.14
N GLY A 358 -27.02 -8.47 7.03
CA GLY A 358 -27.50 -8.15 5.67
C GLY A 358 -26.70 -7.08 4.93
N ILE A 359 -25.40 -6.97 5.22
CA ILE A 359 -24.56 -5.82 4.82
C ILE A 359 -23.45 -6.13 3.80
N GLU A 360 -23.50 -7.28 3.13
CA GLU A 360 -22.38 -7.74 2.27
C GLU A 360 -22.07 -6.83 1.07
N LYS A 361 -22.91 -5.84 0.78
CA LYS A 361 -22.81 -4.97 -0.41
C LYS A 361 -22.74 -3.48 -0.08
N ILE A 362 -22.55 -3.11 1.19
CA ILE A 362 -22.40 -1.72 1.61
C ILE A 362 -20.99 -1.46 2.15
N ASN A 363 -20.53 -0.22 2.07
CA ASN A 363 -19.21 0.15 2.52
C ASN A 363 -19.18 0.38 4.05
N LYS A 364 -20.24 0.99 4.62
CA LYS A 364 -20.28 1.34 6.05
C LYS A 364 -21.70 1.47 6.60
N LEU A 365 -21.85 1.19 7.90
CA LEU A 365 -22.99 1.59 8.72
C LEU A 365 -22.63 2.75 9.66
N SER A 366 -23.57 3.65 9.95
CA SER A 366 -23.37 4.68 10.98
C SER A 366 -23.09 4.11 12.37
N PHE A 367 -23.55 2.89 12.62
CA PHE A 367 -23.25 2.06 13.80
C PHE A 367 -23.52 0.60 13.40
N ASP A 368 -22.77 -0.34 13.96
CA ASP A 368 -22.79 -1.76 13.60
C ASP A 368 -23.67 -2.62 14.53
N THR A 369 -24.09 -2.05 15.65
CA THR A 369 -24.75 -2.76 16.73
C THR A 369 -25.93 -1.97 17.31
N VAL A 370 -26.94 -2.70 17.78
CA VAL A 370 -28.12 -2.16 18.48
C VAL A 370 -28.42 -2.96 19.73
N ASP A 371 -29.06 -2.31 20.69
CA ASP A 371 -29.56 -2.98 21.89
C ASP A 371 -31.06 -3.26 21.69
N ALA A 372 -31.54 -4.35 22.27
CA ALA A 372 -32.93 -4.77 22.17
C ALA A 372 -33.49 -5.11 23.55
N SER A 373 -34.65 -4.58 23.88
CA SER A 373 -35.41 -4.94 25.08
C SER A 373 -36.68 -5.67 24.67
N LEU A 374 -36.77 -6.93 25.09
CA LEU A 374 -37.87 -7.83 24.80
C LEU A 374 -38.76 -7.94 26.04
N LYS A 375 -40.04 -7.62 25.90
CA LYS A 375 -41.06 -7.91 26.93
C LYS A 375 -41.82 -9.17 26.58
N VAL A 376 -41.95 -10.06 27.55
CA VAL A 376 -42.60 -11.35 27.43
C VAL A 376 -43.84 -11.36 28.32
N SER A 377 -44.91 -12.01 27.87
CA SER A 377 -46.12 -12.15 28.68
C SER A 377 -46.78 -13.50 28.46
N PRO A 378 -47.70 -13.91 29.36
CA PRO A 378 -48.47 -15.13 29.17
C PRO A 378 -49.17 -15.12 27.81
N ALA A 379 -49.01 -16.20 27.08
CA ALA A 379 -49.64 -16.40 25.78
C ALA A 379 -51.01 -17.05 25.93
N ILE A 380 -51.90 -16.71 25.01
CA ILE A 380 -53.16 -17.40 24.81
C ILE A 380 -53.14 -18.12 23.46
N LYS A 381 -54.03 -19.10 23.31
CA LYS A 381 -54.16 -19.90 22.10
C LYS A 381 -55.37 -19.45 21.29
N LYS A 382 -55.19 -19.28 19.99
CA LYS A 382 -56.23 -18.97 19.02
C LYS A 382 -56.19 -19.99 17.90
N THR A 383 -57.35 -20.53 17.55
CA THR A 383 -57.49 -21.37 16.35
C THR A 383 -57.81 -20.49 15.17
N ILE A 384 -57.04 -20.62 14.09
CA ILE A 384 -57.32 -19.97 12.81
C ILE A 384 -57.69 -21.09 11.83
N THR A 385 -58.88 -20.99 11.25
CA THR A 385 -59.41 -21.94 10.28
C THR A 385 -59.32 -21.38 8.87
N ASP A 386 -59.60 -22.23 7.89
CA ASP A 386 -59.78 -21.86 6.50
C ASP A 386 -58.55 -21.29 5.79
N ILE A 387 -57.34 -21.71 6.20
CA ILE A 387 -56.10 -21.30 5.51
C ILE A 387 -55.97 -22.13 4.22
N PRO A 388 -55.98 -21.50 3.03
CA PRO A 388 -55.90 -22.21 1.76
C PRO A 388 -54.53 -22.86 1.57
N ILE A 389 -54.53 -24.01 0.89
CA ILE A 389 -53.31 -24.78 0.62
C ILE A 389 -52.79 -24.48 -0.78
N ASN A 390 -51.55 -24.00 -0.85
CA ASN A 390 -50.87 -23.72 -2.10
C ASN A 390 -50.06 -24.95 -2.56
N VAL A 391 -50.11 -25.23 -3.86
CA VAL A 391 -49.31 -26.29 -4.47
C VAL A 391 -47.99 -25.70 -4.96
N ILE A 392 -46.88 -26.31 -4.58
CA ILE A 392 -45.54 -25.93 -5.04
C ILE A 392 -44.89 -27.06 -5.83
N ASN A 393 -43.92 -26.72 -6.69
CA ASN A 393 -43.10 -27.64 -7.49
C ASN A 393 -43.91 -28.56 -8.46
N ASN A 394 -45.00 -28.05 -9.04
CA ASN A 394 -45.78 -28.78 -10.04
C ASN A 394 -45.17 -28.71 -11.45
N ASN A 395 -43.99 -29.28 -11.64
CA ASN A 395 -43.24 -29.21 -12.91
C ASN A 395 -43.87 -30.00 -14.06
N HIS A 396 -44.90 -30.81 -13.78
CA HIS A 396 -45.58 -31.67 -14.75
C HIS A 396 -46.98 -31.17 -15.12
N ASP A 397 -47.33 -29.94 -14.71
CA ASP A 397 -48.62 -29.29 -14.93
C ASP A 397 -49.84 -30.15 -14.53
N TYR A 398 -49.70 -30.94 -13.47
CA TYR A 398 -50.81 -31.77 -13.00
C TYR A 398 -51.97 -30.92 -12.51
N GLN A 399 -53.20 -31.29 -12.88
CA GLN A 399 -54.39 -30.82 -12.20
C GLN A 399 -54.47 -31.51 -10.83
N VAL A 400 -54.35 -30.72 -9.76
CA VAL A 400 -54.44 -31.21 -8.37
C VAL A 400 -55.88 -31.18 -7.90
N VAL A 401 -56.43 -32.35 -7.54
CA VAL A 401 -57.77 -32.47 -6.96
C VAL A 401 -57.66 -32.93 -5.52
N PHE A 402 -58.09 -32.08 -4.59
CA PHE A 402 -58.13 -32.40 -3.16
C PHE A 402 -59.28 -33.35 -2.85
N ALA A 403 -59.03 -34.41 -2.07
CA ALA A 403 -60.09 -35.28 -1.59
C ALA A 403 -60.88 -34.61 -0.45
N ASN A 404 -62.20 -34.79 -0.43
CA ASN A 404 -63.09 -34.38 0.66
C ASN A 404 -63.01 -32.88 1.05
N GLU A 405 -62.87 -31.97 0.08
CA GLU A 405 -62.81 -30.52 0.35
C GLU A 405 -61.70 -30.12 1.34
N SER A 406 -60.61 -30.90 1.37
CA SER A 406 -59.46 -30.69 2.25
C SER A 406 -58.47 -29.66 1.68
N ASP A 407 -58.92 -28.69 0.88
CA ASP A 407 -58.07 -27.65 0.28
C ASP A 407 -57.70 -26.53 1.28
N LYS A 408 -58.11 -26.69 2.54
CA LYS A 408 -57.85 -25.77 3.64
C LYS A 408 -57.32 -26.49 4.87
N VAL A 409 -56.57 -25.76 5.69
CA VAL A 409 -56.08 -26.22 6.99
C VAL A 409 -56.50 -25.31 8.13
N SER A 410 -56.50 -25.90 9.33
CA SER A 410 -56.67 -25.20 10.61
C SER A 410 -55.39 -25.30 11.43
N ILE A 411 -55.01 -24.19 12.04
CA ILE A 411 -53.80 -24.06 12.86
C ILE A 411 -54.14 -23.52 14.25
N GLU A 412 -53.36 -23.92 15.24
CA GLU A 412 -53.32 -23.30 16.55
C GLU A 412 -52.14 -22.34 16.58
N VAL A 413 -52.41 -21.08 16.92
CA VAL A 413 -51.39 -20.04 17.10
C VAL A 413 -51.40 -19.63 18.56
N GLU A 414 -50.21 -19.49 19.13
CA GLU A 414 -49.97 -19.11 20.50
C GLU A 414 -49.19 -17.78 20.52
N GLY A 415 -49.71 -16.81 21.26
CA GLY A 415 -49.11 -15.49 21.41
C GLY A 415 -49.85 -14.61 22.42
N VAL A 416 -49.31 -13.43 22.70
CA VAL A 416 -49.95 -12.44 23.58
C VAL A 416 -51.19 -11.88 22.90
N GLU A 417 -52.29 -11.74 23.66
CA GLU A 417 -53.64 -11.39 23.15
C GLU A 417 -53.64 -10.19 22.20
N GLU A 418 -52.96 -9.10 22.55
CA GLU A 418 -52.88 -7.86 21.76
C GLU A 418 -52.31 -8.10 20.35
N LEU A 419 -51.23 -8.89 20.24
CA LEU A 419 -50.62 -9.22 18.96
C LEU A 419 -51.43 -10.29 18.22
N LEU A 420 -51.96 -11.28 18.94
CA LEU A 420 -52.72 -12.40 18.40
C LEU A 420 -54.05 -11.97 17.76
N ASN A 421 -54.65 -10.88 18.26
CA ASN A 421 -55.86 -10.28 17.68
C ASN A 421 -55.62 -9.75 16.26
N ASN A 422 -54.41 -9.31 15.96
CA ASN A 422 -54.00 -8.81 14.64
C ASN A 422 -53.49 -9.93 13.70
N VAL A 423 -53.53 -11.18 14.13
CA VAL A 423 -53.13 -12.33 13.31
C VAL A 423 -54.31 -12.82 12.48
N LEU A 424 -54.08 -12.90 11.17
CA LEU A 424 -55.04 -13.26 10.13
C LEU A 424 -54.60 -14.55 9.42
N ALA A 425 -55.52 -15.19 8.70
CA ALA A 425 -55.24 -16.41 7.95
C ALA A 425 -54.18 -16.23 6.84
N ASN A 426 -54.07 -15.04 6.25
CA ASN A 426 -53.10 -14.71 5.20
C ASN A 426 -51.67 -14.52 5.71
N ASP A 427 -51.45 -14.43 7.02
CA ASP A 427 -50.11 -14.40 7.63
C ASP A 427 -49.41 -15.77 7.57
N PHE A 428 -50.15 -16.81 7.21
CA PHE A 428 -49.68 -18.19 7.12
C PHE A 428 -49.79 -18.68 5.69
N ASN A 429 -48.75 -19.40 5.27
CA ASN A 429 -48.71 -20.06 3.98
C ASN A 429 -48.62 -21.57 4.22
N ALA A 430 -49.73 -22.27 3.97
CA ALA A 430 -49.79 -23.71 3.95
C ALA A 430 -49.48 -24.22 2.55
N THR A 431 -48.53 -25.14 2.43
CA THR A 431 -48.04 -25.64 1.15
C THR A 431 -48.01 -27.15 1.10
N ILE A 432 -48.15 -27.69 -0.11
CA ILE A 432 -47.89 -29.10 -0.42
C ILE A 432 -46.90 -29.19 -1.58
N ASP A 433 -45.88 -30.02 -1.43
CA ASP A 433 -44.88 -30.27 -2.47
C ASP A 433 -45.29 -31.48 -3.32
N VAL A 434 -45.29 -31.31 -4.64
CA VAL A 434 -45.63 -32.35 -5.62
C VAL A 434 -44.51 -32.71 -6.59
N GLU A 435 -43.28 -32.22 -6.38
CA GLU A 435 -42.14 -32.37 -7.31
C GLU A 435 -41.91 -33.83 -7.73
N ASN A 436 -41.93 -34.72 -6.75
CA ASN A 436 -41.55 -36.12 -6.90
C ASN A 436 -42.75 -37.08 -7.01
N LEU A 437 -43.94 -36.56 -7.29
CA LEU A 437 -45.18 -37.33 -7.31
C LEU A 437 -45.60 -37.70 -8.75
N LYS A 438 -46.23 -38.87 -8.88
CA LYS A 438 -46.76 -39.38 -10.15
C LYS A 438 -48.27 -39.18 -10.22
N SER A 439 -48.82 -39.13 -11.44
CA SER A 439 -50.27 -39.14 -11.65
C SER A 439 -50.95 -40.29 -10.89
N GLY A 440 -52.11 -40.01 -10.30
CA GLY A 440 -52.83 -40.92 -9.42
C GLY A 440 -53.07 -40.34 -8.03
N ILE A 441 -53.47 -41.20 -7.10
CA ILE A 441 -53.77 -40.84 -5.71
C ILE A 441 -52.46 -40.80 -4.92
N ASN A 442 -52.16 -39.66 -4.31
CA ASN A 442 -50.99 -39.45 -3.47
C ASN A 442 -51.42 -38.91 -2.10
N THR A 443 -50.63 -39.21 -1.07
CA THR A 443 -50.80 -38.60 0.26
C THR A 443 -49.58 -37.73 0.52
N VAL A 444 -49.81 -36.43 0.73
CA VAL A 444 -48.77 -35.41 0.91
C VAL A 444 -48.85 -34.83 2.31
N LYS A 445 -47.71 -34.43 2.86
CA LYS A 445 -47.65 -33.67 4.12
C LYS A 445 -47.90 -32.20 3.80
N VAL A 446 -48.63 -31.52 4.69
CA VAL A 446 -48.76 -30.07 4.64
C VAL A 446 -47.62 -29.43 5.42
N ASP A 447 -46.87 -28.55 4.77
CA ASP A 447 -45.86 -27.73 5.42
C ASP A 447 -46.38 -26.30 5.59
N LEU A 448 -46.12 -25.73 6.77
CA LEU A 448 -46.65 -24.45 7.18
C LEU A 448 -45.50 -23.46 7.41
N SER A 449 -45.64 -22.26 6.87
CA SER A 449 -44.69 -21.15 7.07
C SER A 449 -45.43 -19.86 7.38
N THR A 450 -44.76 -18.91 8.02
CA THR A 450 -45.32 -17.59 8.36
C THR A 450 -44.23 -16.52 8.31
N SER A 451 -44.62 -15.30 7.95
CA SER A 451 -43.76 -14.12 8.08
C SER A 451 -43.65 -13.60 9.52
N LYS A 452 -44.52 -14.06 10.43
CA LYS A 452 -44.54 -13.67 11.85
C LYS A 452 -43.76 -14.68 12.71
N SER A 453 -42.44 -14.70 12.55
CA SER A 453 -41.53 -15.67 13.20
C SER A 453 -41.52 -15.62 14.74
N TYR A 454 -42.05 -14.56 15.35
CA TYR A 454 -42.20 -14.44 16.80
C TYR A 454 -43.36 -15.26 17.40
N LEU A 455 -44.23 -15.85 16.57
CA LEU A 455 -45.38 -16.63 17.02
C LEU A 455 -45.03 -18.12 17.15
N ASN A 456 -45.55 -18.76 18.20
CA ASN A 456 -45.59 -20.21 18.28
C ASN A 456 -46.83 -20.71 17.54
N TYR A 457 -46.69 -21.69 16.66
CA TYR A 457 -47.82 -22.25 15.92
C TYR A 457 -47.68 -23.75 15.70
N ARG A 458 -48.82 -24.41 15.57
CA ARG A 458 -48.92 -25.85 15.29
C ARG A 458 -50.08 -26.11 14.34
N LEU A 459 -49.83 -26.92 13.32
CA LEU A 459 -50.87 -27.45 12.45
C LEU A 459 -51.79 -28.37 13.27
N LEU A 460 -53.09 -28.09 13.27
CA LEU A 460 -54.07 -28.92 13.98
C LEU A 460 -54.59 -30.02 13.07
N SER A 461 -55.09 -29.64 11.89
CA SER A 461 -55.66 -30.59 10.95
C SER A 461 -55.88 -29.95 9.58
N PRO A 462 -55.73 -30.72 8.49
CA PRO A 462 -55.09 -32.05 8.42
C PRO A 462 -53.56 -31.96 8.26
N GLU A 463 -52.81 -32.86 8.93
CA GLU A 463 -51.34 -32.93 8.78
C GLU A 463 -50.90 -33.56 7.45
N LYS A 464 -51.73 -34.47 6.94
CA LYS A 464 -51.55 -35.14 5.65
C LYS A 464 -52.84 -35.10 4.85
N ILE A 465 -52.71 -34.85 3.56
CA ILE A 465 -53.84 -34.68 2.66
C ILE A 465 -53.73 -35.65 1.50
N ARG A 466 -54.86 -36.23 1.12
CA ARG A 466 -54.98 -37.03 -0.09
C ARG A 466 -55.30 -36.14 -1.27
N ILE A 467 -54.43 -36.16 -2.26
CA ILE A 467 -54.59 -35.44 -3.52
C ILE A 467 -54.61 -36.44 -4.67
N THR A 468 -55.35 -36.12 -5.73
CA THR A 468 -55.31 -36.84 -6.99
C THR A 468 -54.65 -35.95 -8.04
N LEU A 469 -53.55 -36.42 -8.62
CA LEU A 469 -52.83 -35.73 -9.69
C LEU A 469 -53.30 -36.26 -11.04
N LYS A 470 -53.97 -35.42 -11.83
CA LYS A 470 -54.43 -35.74 -13.18
C LYS A 470 -53.58 -34.99 -14.21
N LYS A 471 -53.33 -35.61 -15.36
CA LYS A 471 -52.74 -34.93 -16.52
C LYS A 471 -53.78 -34.13 -17.27
#